data_AF-A0A314ZSN9-F1
#
_entry.id   AF-A0A314ZSN9-F1
#
_cell.length_a   1.000
_cell.length_b   1.000
_cell.length_c   1.000
_cell.angle_alpha   90.00
_cell.angle_beta   90.00
_cell.angle_gamma   90.00
#
_symmetry.space_group_name_H-M   'P 1'
#
loop_
_entity.id
_entity.type
_entity.pdbx_description
1 polymer ?
#
loop_
_entity_poly.entity_id
_entity_poly.type
_entity_poly.pdbx_seq_one_letter_code
_entity_poly.pdbx_strand_id
1 'polypeptide(L)'
;MGVQYRVLKINQEAEETLELVRDDYYDKICSPKFGDTKLNSNLFEYVSGSVDVTLLYDCTSSSQIEDLSCPKGETYGNVAAVPITVPVSPMCKSKVVVRIKDATGFGILGLENVTGLEQAVREGFEVKCKVDSAKCDECVGTKGVCGYDWGLSETVCYCPNRSSASRNCSATAEAIYNPVLPSAKGTSYEPK
;
A
#
# COMPACT_ATOMS: atom_id res chain seq x y z
N MET A 1 2.17 16.95 -0.52
CA MET A 1 2.99 15.80 -0.98
C MET A 1 2.66 14.63 -0.08
N GLY A 2 2.33 13.46 -0.63
CA GLY A 2 2.01 12.26 0.14
C GLY A 2 3.25 11.40 0.38
N VAL A 3 3.22 10.59 1.42
CA VAL A 3 4.26 9.58 1.68
C VAL A 3 4.13 8.44 0.68
N GLN A 4 5.26 7.99 0.14
CA GLN A 4 5.31 6.86 -0.78
C GLN A 4 5.69 5.57 -0.05
N TYR A 5 5.02 4.48 -0.41
CA TYR A 5 5.30 3.15 0.09
C TYR A 5 5.77 2.25 -1.05
N ARG A 6 6.79 1.46 -0.79
CA ARG A 6 7.28 0.40 -1.68
C ARG A 6 6.58 -0.90 -1.32
N VAL A 7 6.05 -1.58 -2.34
CA VAL A 7 5.50 -2.94 -2.21
C VAL A 7 6.66 -3.92 -2.28
N LEU A 8 6.90 -4.65 -1.19
CA LEU A 8 7.93 -5.69 -1.10
C LEU A 8 7.40 -7.03 -1.60
N LYS A 9 6.14 -7.33 -1.26
CA LYS A 9 5.49 -8.59 -1.61
C LYS A 9 3.99 -8.40 -1.79
N ILE A 10 3.41 -9.17 -2.71
CA ILE A 10 1.97 -9.30 -2.92
C ILE A 10 1.60 -10.75 -2.61
N ASN A 11 0.79 -10.98 -1.58
CA ASN A 11 0.27 -12.29 -1.22
C ASN A 11 -1.17 -12.40 -1.73
N GLN A 12 -1.34 -13.10 -2.86
CA GLN A 12 -2.65 -13.25 -3.52
C GLN A 12 -3.47 -14.44 -2.98
N GLU A 13 -2.92 -15.25 -2.08
CA GLU A 13 -3.65 -16.31 -1.40
C GLU A 13 -4.51 -15.74 -0.25
N ALA A 14 -5.63 -16.41 0.07
CA ALA A 14 -6.61 -16.29 1.17
C ALA A 14 -6.96 -14.91 1.80
N GLU A 15 -6.03 -13.96 1.91
CA GLU A 15 -6.20 -12.69 2.64
C GLU A 15 -5.85 -11.42 1.85
N GLU A 16 -5.39 -11.52 0.59
CA GLU A 16 -5.07 -10.37 -0.29
C GLU A 16 -4.19 -9.32 0.42
N THR A 17 -3.03 -9.76 0.90
CA THR A 17 -2.13 -8.91 1.70
C THR A 17 -0.97 -8.35 0.91
N LEU A 18 -0.53 -7.16 1.31
CA LEU A 18 0.64 -6.47 0.79
C LEU A 18 1.65 -6.28 1.92
N GLU A 19 2.90 -6.63 1.64
CA GLU A 19 4.03 -6.27 2.51
C GLU A 19 4.58 -4.94 2.03
N LEU A 20 4.52 -3.93 2.90
CA LEU A 20 4.83 -2.54 2.57
C LEU A 20 5.96 -2.01 3.45
N VAL A 21 6.73 -1.08 2.88
CA VAL A 21 7.72 -0.28 3.61
C VAL A 21 7.70 1.16 3.10
N ARG A 22 7.99 2.11 3.98
CA ARG A 22 8.11 3.52 3.58
C ARG A 22 9.32 3.69 2.67
N ASP A 23 9.11 4.24 1.48
CA ASP A 23 10.16 4.25 0.46
C ASP A 23 11.37 5.10 0.89
N ASP A 24 11.13 6.22 1.59
CA ASP A 24 12.20 7.07 2.12
C ASP A 24 13.01 6.44 3.26
N TYR A 25 12.53 5.33 3.84
CA TYR A 25 13.22 4.57 4.87
C TYR A 25 13.80 3.23 4.39
N TYR A 26 13.61 2.87 3.11
CA TYR A 26 14.11 1.60 2.61
C TYR A 26 15.63 1.50 2.68
N ASP A 27 16.32 2.58 2.31
CA ASP A 27 17.79 2.62 2.26
C ASP A 27 18.41 3.26 3.49
N LYS A 28 17.80 4.32 4.03
CA LYS A 28 18.38 5.15 5.09
C LYS A 28 17.34 5.66 6.06
N ILE A 29 17.57 5.51 7.35
CA ILE A 29 16.62 5.99 8.37
C ILE A 29 16.94 7.37 8.92
N CYS A 30 18.19 7.84 8.78
CA CYS A 30 18.69 9.09 9.35
C CYS A 30 18.40 10.35 8.51
N SER A 31 17.73 10.20 7.37
CA SER A 31 17.32 11.32 6.50
C SER A 31 15.88 11.15 5.99
N PRO A 32 14.87 11.11 6.88
CA PRO A 32 13.47 11.06 6.47
C PRO A 32 13.10 12.23 5.56
N LYS A 33 12.31 11.95 4.53
CA LYS A 33 11.76 12.98 3.63
C LYS A 33 10.40 13.48 4.11
N PHE A 34 9.71 12.67 4.89
CA PHE A 34 8.35 12.92 5.35
C PHE A 34 8.21 12.72 6.86
N GLY A 35 7.24 13.43 7.45
CA GLY A 35 6.89 13.32 8.87
C GLY A 35 6.06 12.08 9.19
N ASP A 36 5.32 12.16 10.30
CA ASP A 36 4.38 11.12 10.72
C ASP A 36 3.25 10.91 9.69
N THR A 37 2.91 9.65 9.44
CA THR A 37 1.89 9.27 8.46
C THR A 37 1.20 7.98 8.88
N LYS A 38 -0.08 7.85 8.52
CA LYS A 38 -0.84 6.60 8.66
C LYS A 38 -1.43 6.22 7.31
N LEU A 39 -1.46 4.92 7.04
CA LEU A 39 -2.23 4.42 5.90
C LEU A 39 -3.71 4.71 6.11
N ASN A 40 -4.41 4.93 5.00
CA ASN A 40 -5.84 5.17 5.04
C ASN A 40 -6.58 3.91 5.49
N SER A 41 -7.21 3.97 6.65
CA SER A 41 -7.93 2.86 7.27
C SER A 41 -9.19 2.44 6.52
N ASN A 42 -9.67 3.24 5.56
CA ASN A 42 -10.77 2.84 4.66
C ASN A 42 -10.29 1.87 3.57
N LEU A 43 -8.98 1.85 3.31
CA LEU A 43 -8.35 1.17 2.18
C LEU A 43 -7.52 -0.04 2.63
N PHE A 44 -6.89 0.08 3.80
CA PHE A 44 -5.99 -0.91 4.35
C PHE A 44 -6.35 -1.23 5.79
N GLU A 45 -6.11 -2.48 6.15
CA GLU A 45 -6.17 -2.97 7.53
C GLU A 45 -4.80 -3.54 7.89
N TYR A 46 -4.27 -3.18 9.06
CA TYR A 46 -3.00 -3.73 9.52
C TYR A 46 -3.17 -5.18 9.94
N VAL A 47 -2.31 -6.07 9.45
CA VAL A 47 -2.28 -7.46 9.87
C VAL A 47 -1.62 -7.57 11.24
N SER A 48 -2.07 -8.53 12.05
CA SER A 48 -1.50 -8.82 13.37
C SER A 48 -0.01 -9.22 13.24
N GLY A 49 0.75 -9.03 14.33
CA GLY A 49 2.20 -9.27 14.31
C GLY A 49 3.04 -8.10 13.79
N SER A 50 2.43 -6.92 13.64
CA SER A 50 3.11 -5.65 13.41
C SER A 50 2.86 -4.69 14.58
N VAL A 51 3.77 -3.75 14.82
CA VAL A 51 3.65 -2.74 15.89
C VAL A 51 4.11 -1.38 15.43
N ASP A 52 3.51 -0.34 16.01
CA ASP A 52 3.92 1.04 15.80
C ASP A 52 5.11 1.35 16.70
N VAL A 53 6.18 1.84 16.08
CA VAL A 53 7.42 2.27 16.72
C VAL A 53 7.61 3.75 16.43
N THR A 54 7.96 4.51 17.46
CA THR A 54 8.30 5.92 17.29
C THR A 54 9.79 6.08 17.11
N LEU A 55 10.18 6.65 15.97
CA LEU A 55 11.53 7.10 15.70
C LEU A 55 11.72 8.52 16.25
N LEU A 56 12.74 8.69 17.06
CA LEU A 56 13.06 9.89 17.81
C LEU A 56 14.42 10.41 17.34
N TYR A 57 14.44 11.59 16.71
CA TYR A 57 15.66 12.13 16.09
C TYR A 57 16.24 13.32 16.86
N ASP A 58 17.56 13.29 17.09
CA ASP A 58 18.34 14.34 17.75
C ASP A 58 17.66 14.84 19.04
N CYS A 59 17.38 13.92 19.96
CA CYS A 59 16.71 14.23 21.21
C CYS A 59 17.69 14.72 22.27
N THR A 60 17.19 15.54 23.20
CA THR A 60 17.92 15.84 24.44
C THR A 60 18.13 14.55 25.22
N SER A 61 19.37 14.25 25.59
CA SER A 61 19.77 13.01 26.28
C SER A 61 18.84 12.68 27.44
N SER A 62 18.13 11.56 27.33
CA SER A 62 17.34 10.94 28.39
C SER A 62 18.05 9.64 28.78
N SER A 63 18.23 9.39 30.08
CA SER A 63 18.88 8.18 30.57
C SER A 63 18.14 6.88 30.23
N GLN A 64 16.93 6.98 29.67
CA GLN A 64 16.06 5.85 29.34
C GLN A 64 16.05 5.51 27.84
N ILE A 65 16.76 6.27 27.00
CA ILE A 65 16.73 6.09 25.55
C ILE A 65 18.15 5.80 25.08
N GLU A 66 18.33 4.62 24.51
CA GLU A 66 19.57 4.27 23.81
C GLU A 66 19.50 4.84 22.39
N ASP A 67 20.32 5.86 22.15
CA ASP A 67 20.43 6.51 20.84
C ASP A 67 21.39 5.73 19.93
N LEU A 68 20.96 5.49 18.70
CA LEU A 68 21.79 4.91 17.65
C LEU A 68 22.44 6.04 16.85
N SER A 69 23.77 5.96 16.70
CA SER A 69 24.52 6.98 15.95
C SER A 69 24.27 6.86 14.44
N CYS A 70 23.93 7.97 13.81
CA CYS A 70 23.77 8.06 12.35
C CYS A 70 25.13 8.29 11.66
N PRO A 71 25.27 7.86 10.38
CA PRO A 71 26.43 8.17 9.58
C PRO A 71 26.65 9.68 9.40
N LYS A 72 27.91 10.10 9.26
CA LYS A 72 28.24 11.51 9.00
C LYS A 72 27.68 11.97 7.66
N GLY A 73 27.09 13.17 7.63
CA GLY A 73 26.50 13.76 6.42
C GLY A 73 25.01 13.45 6.23
N GLU A 74 24.41 12.68 7.13
CA GLU A 74 22.95 12.52 7.21
C GLU A 74 22.27 13.74 7.86
N THR A 75 20.95 13.83 7.70
CA THR A 75 20.14 14.96 8.21
C THR A 75 20.15 15.05 9.73
N TYR A 76 20.07 13.90 10.40
CA TYR A 76 20.11 13.77 11.86
C TYR A 76 21.40 13.06 12.30
N GLY A 77 21.90 13.42 13.48
CA GLY A 77 23.10 12.84 14.06
C GLY A 77 22.84 11.55 14.85
N ASN A 78 21.64 11.40 15.40
CA ASN A 78 21.21 10.17 16.05
C ASN A 78 19.71 9.88 15.85
N VAL A 79 19.34 8.62 16.09
CA VAL A 79 17.96 8.16 16.11
C VAL A 79 17.78 7.12 17.21
N ALA A 80 16.68 7.19 17.93
CA ALA A 80 16.23 6.13 18.80
C ALA A 80 14.89 5.57 18.34
N ALA A 81 14.67 4.29 18.59
CA ALA A 81 13.41 3.61 18.33
C ALA A 81 12.79 3.21 19.66
N VAL A 82 11.58 3.71 19.94
CA VAL A 82 10.86 3.39 21.18
C VAL A 82 9.47 2.83 20.86
N PRO A 83 8.98 1.83 21.61
CA PRO A 83 7.59 1.41 21.51
C PRO A 83 6.67 2.57 21.96
N ILE A 84 5.47 2.68 21.38
CA ILE A 84 4.47 3.70 21.78
C ILE A 84 4.15 3.69 23.27
N THR A 85 4.33 2.55 23.95
CA THR A 85 3.99 2.37 25.37
C THR A 85 4.96 3.06 26.33
N VAL A 86 6.12 3.53 25.86
CA VAL A 86 7.10 4.20 26.73
C VAL A 86 6.78 5.71 26.78
N PRO A 87 6.46 6.29 27.96
CA PRO A 87 6.04 7.69 28.09
C PRO A 87 7.19 8.71 27.94
N VAL A 88 8.25 8.35 27.23
CA VAL A 88 9.38 9.25 26.95
C VAL A 88 9.00 10.18 25.80
N SER A 89 8.78 11.44 26.15
CA SER A 89 8.70 12.53 25.17
C SER A 89 9.82 13.53 25.44
N PRO A 90 11.10 13.17 25.25
CA PRO A 90 12.16 14.16 25.24
C PRO A 90 11.90 15.20 24.15
N MET A 91 12.54 16.36 24.28
CA MET A 91 12.55 17.36 23.22
C MET A 91 13.45 16.83 22.11
N CYS A 92 12.83 16.49 20.97
CA CYS A 92 13.50 15.95 19.79
C CYS A 92 13.31 16.92 18.63
N LYS A 93 14.26 16.95 17.70
CA LYS A 93 14.10 17.73 16.47
C LYS A 93 12.99 17.19 15.58
N SER A 94 12.81 15.87 15.58
CA SER A 94 11.74 15.21 14.82
C SER A 94 11.27 13.94 15.50
N LYS A 95 10.00 13.58 15.24
CA LYS A 95 9.35 12.37 15.70
C LYS A 95 8.53 11.79 14.55
N VAL A 96 8.69 10.50 14.27
CA VAL A 96 8.01 9.83 13.18
C VAL A 96 7.54 8.46 13.64
N VAL A 97 6.26 8.13 13.43
CA VAL A 97 5.78 6.77 13.67
C VAL A 97 6.01 5.95 12.41
N VAL A 98 6.62 4.79 12.59
CA VAL A 98 6.74 3.75 11.58
C VAL A 98 6.13 2.47 12.11
N ARG A 99 5.74 1.60 11.19
CA ARG A 99 5.26 0.28 11.54
C ARG A 99 6.28 -0.75 11.08
N ILE A 100 6.59 -1.69 11.95
CA ILE A 100 7.52 -2.80 11.68
C ILE A 100 6.85 -4.13 11.97
N LYS A 101 7.35 -5.18 11.35
CA LYS A 101 7.03 -6.55 11.72
C LYS A 101 7.70 -6.89 13.04
N ASP A 102 6.89 -7.09 14.07
CA ASP A 102 7.35 -7.39 15.41
C ASP A 102 6.22 -8.04 16.20
N ALA A 103 6.14 -9.37 16.14
CA ALA A 103 5.05 -10.11 16.78
C ALA A 103 5.11 -10.06 18.32
N THR A 104 6.27 -9.72 18.90
CA THR A 104 6.47 -9.68 20.34
C THR A 104 6.40 -8.26 20.91
N GLY A 105 6.52 -7.23 20.05
CA GLY A 105 6.51 -5.83 20.45
C GLY A 105 7.82 -5.36 21.11
N PHE A 106 8.86 -6.19 21.03
CA PHE A 106 10.18 -5.95 21.64
C PHE A 106 11.33 -6.12 20.65
N GLY A 107 11.06 -6.28 19.36
CA GLY A 107 12.07 -6.47 18.31
C GLY A 107 13.07 -5.31 18.22
N ILE A 108 12.72 -4.13 18.73
CA ILE A 108 13.62 -2.97 18.83
C ILE A 108 14.46 -2.94 20.13
N LEU A 109 14.04 -3.65 21.18
CA LEU A 109 14.75 -3.74 22.46
C LEU A 109 15.92 -4.72 22.31
N GLY A 110 17.01 -4.26 21.71
CA GLY A 110 18.18 -5.09 21.40
C GLY A 110 18.90 -4.68 20.13
N LEU A 111 18.44 -3.63 19.45
CA LEU A 111 19.15 -3.06 18.31
C LEU A 111 20.41 -2.34 18.78
N GLU A 112 21.58 -2.86 18.42
CA GLU A 112 22.87 -2.32 18.84
C GLU A 112 23.33 -1.11 18.01
N ASN A 113 22.81 -0.97 16.78
CA ASN A 113 23.24 0.04 15.84
C ASN A 113 22.13 0.41 14.84
N VAL A 114 22.34 1.51 14.12
CA VAL A 114 21.38 2.04 13.14
C VAL A 114 21.13 1.07 11.98
N THR A 115 22.10 0.26 11.60
CA THR A 115 21.94 -0.74 10.52
C THR A 115 20.92 -1.81 10.89
N GLY A 116 20.91 -2.26 12.15
CA GLY A 116 19.89 -3.18 12.66
C GLY A 116 18.49 -2.57 12.62
N LEU A 117 18.36 -1.29 12.98
CA LEU A 117 17.10 -0.56 12.87
C LEU A 117 16.64 -0.42 11.42
N GLU A 118 17.56 -0.08 10.51
CA GLU A 118 17.27 -0.01 9.08
C GLU A 118 16.80 -1.36 8.53
N GLN A 119 17.42 -2.47 8.96
CA GLN A 119 16.97 -3.81 8.58
C GLN A 119 15.55 -4.10 9.08
N ALA A 120 15.26 -3.84 10.36
CA ALA A 120 13.94 -4.05 10.94
C ALA A 120 12.85 -3.24 10.23
N VAL A 121 13.15 -1.99 9.84
CA VAL A 121 12.22 -1.17 9.06
C VAL A 121 12.11 -1.66 7.61
N ARG A 122 13.21 -2.12 7.01
CA ARG A 122 13.26 -2.63 5.64
C ARG A 122 12.47 -3.93 5.46
N GLU A 123 12.34 -4.75 6.50
CA GLU A 123 11.43 -5.91 6.49
C GLU A 123 9.97 -5.50 6.24
N GLY A 124 9.61 -4.27 6.60
CA GLY A 124 8.29 -3.73 6.35
C GLY A 124 7.23 -4.30 7.29
N PHE A 125 5.97 -4.14 6.89
CA PHE A 125 4.81 -4.62 7.63
C PHE A 125 3.70 -5.02 6.66
N GLU A 126 2.86 -5.94 7.10
CA GLU A 126 1.80 -6.48 6.26
C GLU A 126 0.46 -5.75 6.48
N VAL A 127 -0.23 -5.49 5.38
CA VAL A 127 -1.59 -4.94 5.36
C VAL A 127 -2.50 -5.77 4.48
N LYS A 128 -3.76 -5.87 4.89
CA LYS A 128 -4.84 -6.41 4.08
C LYS A 128 -5.50 -5.28 3.31
N CYS A 129 -5.73 -5.49 2.01
CA CYS A 129 -6.50 -4.55 1.20
C CYS A 129 -8.00 -4.71 1.52
N LYS A 130 -8.71 -3.60 1.73
CA LYS A 130 -10.16 -3.60 1.93
C LYS A 130 -10.87 -3.66 0.58
N VAL A 131 -10.86 -4.85 -0.01
CA VAL A 131 -11.50 -5.16 -1.28
C VAL A 131 -12.75 -6.01 -1.01
N ASP A 132 -13.81 -5.77 -1.77
CA ASP A 132 -14.97 -6.65 -1.83
C ASP A 132 -14.60 -7.91 -2.62
N SER A 133 -14.09 -8.92 -1.92
CA SER A 133 -13.62 -10.18 -2.53
C SER A 133 -14.72 -10.87 -3.34
N ALA A 134 -15.98 -10.77 -2.92
CA ALA A 134 -17.10 -11.35 -3.67
C ALA A 134 -17.29 -10.68 -5.04
N LYS A 135 -17.18 -9.33 -5.10
CA LYS A 135 -17.17 -8.61 -6.38
C LYS A 135 -15.94 -8.93 -7.23
N CYS A 136 -14.78 -9.10 -6.61
CA CYS A 136 -13.58 -9.53 -7.34
C CYS A 136 -13.74 -10.93 -7.94
N ASP A 137 -14.23 -11.89 -7.17
CA ASP A 137 -14.43 -13.26 -7.63
C ASP A 137 -15.42 -13.32 -8.79
N GLU A 138 -16.52 -12.55 -8.73
CA GLU A 138 -17.48 -12.41 -9.83
C GLU A 138 -16.82 -11.76 -11.07
N CYS A 139 -16.01 -10.73 -10.86
CA CYS A 139 -15.29 -10.05 -11.93
C CYS A 139 -14.32 -11.01 -12.66
N VAL A 140 -13.49 -11.73 -11.91
CA VAL A 140 -12.54 -12.71 -12.45
C VAL A 140 -13.29 -13.86 -13.11
N GLY A 141 -14.37 -14.35 -12.50
CA GLY A 141 -15.24 -15.39 -13.05
C GLY A 141 -15.88 -15.00 -14.40
N THR A 142 -16.07 -13.70 -14.65
CA THR A 142 -16.59 -13.16 -15.91
C THR A 142 -15.50 -12.73 -16.90
N LYS A 143 -14.24 -13.11 -16.66
CA LYS A 143 -13.04 -12.76 -17.47
C LYS A 143 -12.66 -11.28 -17.42
N GLY A 144 -13.03 -10.59 -16.35
CA GLY A 144 -12.54 -9.25 -16.02
C GLY A 144 -11.26 -9.28 -15.19
N VAL A 145 -10.69 -8.09 -14.99
CA VAL A 145 -9.60 -7.84 -14.04
C VAL A 145 -10.16 -7.03 -12.89
N CYS A 146 -10.03 -7.55 -11.67
CA CYS A 146 -10.47 -6.82 -10.49
C CYS A 146 -9.52 -5.66 -10.18
N GLY A 147 -10.06 -4.54 -9.71
CA GLY A 147 -9.27 -3.47 -9.13
C GLY A 147 -10.08 -2.64 -8.15
N TYR A 148 -9.45 -1.56 -7.68
CA TYR A 148 -10.05 -0.66 -6.70
C TYR A 148 -10.00 0.77 -7.24
N ASP A 149 -11.13 1.47 -7.21
CA ASP A 149 -11.19 2.88 -7.59
C ASP A 149 -11.12 3.74 -6.33
N TRP A 150 -10.04 4.51 -6.20
CA TRP A 150 -9.81 5.38 -5.03
C TRP A 150 -10.80 6.55 -4.94
N GLY A 151 -11.33 7.03 -6.06
CA GLY A 151 -12.30 8.14 -6.10
C GLY A 151 -13.69 7.71 -5.68
N LEU A 152 -14.08 6.49 -6.02
CA LEU A 152 -15.35 5.87 -5.62
C LEU A 152 -15.25 5.14 -4.27
N SER A 153 -14.04 4.82 -3.82
CA SER A 153 -13.79 3.95 -2.66
C SER A 153 -14.49 2.59 -2.78
N GLU A 154 -14.47 2.02 -3.99
CA GLU A 154 -15.18 0.78 -4.31
C GLU A 154 -14.33 -0.17 -5.17
N THR A 155 -14.57 -1.48 -4.99
CA THR A 155 -14.08 -2.52 -5.90
C THR A 155 -14.78 -2.40 -7.26
N VAL A 156 -13.97 -2.38 -8.32
CA VAL A 156 -14.39 -2.22 -9.71
C VAL A 156 -13.91 -3.38 -10.57
N CYS A 157 -14.70 -3.74 -11.58
CA CYS A 157 -14.32 -4.74 -12.57
C CYS A 157 -13.94 -4.08 -13.91
N TYR A 158 -12.72 -4.31 -14.36
CA TYR A 158 -12.23 -3.86 -15.66
C TYR A 158 -12.43 -4.95 -16.71
N CYS A 159 -13.29 -4.66 -17.69
CA CYS A 159 -13.69 -5.64 -18.70
C CYS A 159 -12.95 -5.44 -20.03
N PRO A 160 -12.63 -6.54 -20.74
CA PRO A 160 -12.14 -6.45 -22.11
C PRO A 160 -13.12 -5.67 -22.99
N ASN A 161 -12.60 -4.75 -23.81
CA ASN A 161 -13.37 -3.94 -24.77
C ASN A 161 -14.42 -2.98 -24.16
N ARG A 162 -14.35 -2.67 -22.86
CA ARG A 162 -15.18 -1.63 -22.24
C ARG A 162 -14.28 -0.55 -21.63
N SER A 163 -14.65 0.72 -21.84
CA SER A 163 -13.92 1.87 -21.31
C SER A 163 -14.31 2.26 -19.89
N SER A 164 -15.38 1.67 -19.36
CA SER A 164 -15.94 1.99 -18.04
C SER A 164 -15.94 0.77 -17.13
N ALA A 165 -15.65 1.00 -15.85
CA ALA A 165 -15.81 0.01 -14.80
C ALA A 165 -17.26 -0.53 -14.77
N SER A 166 -17.39 -1.84 -14.60
CA SER A 166 -18.67 -2.54 -14.41
C SER A 166 -18.63 -3.34 -13.12
N ARG A 167 -19.76 -3.90 -12.68
CA ARG A 167 -19.77 -4.92 -11.61
C ARG A 167 -19.24 -6.26 -12.11
N ASN A 168 -19.52 -6.61 -13.36
CA ASN A 168 -19.04 -7.84 -13.99
C ASN A 168 -18.88 -7.65 -15.50
N CYS A 169 -18.20 -8.61 -16.13
CA CYS A 169 -17.94 -8.64 -17.57
C CYS A 169 -18.84 -9.61 -18.31
N SER A 170 -19.96 -10.01 -17.69
CA SER A 170 -21.00 -10.74 -18.39
C SER A 170 -21.37 -9.96 -19.63
N ALA A 171 -21.43 -10.64 -20.77
CA ALA A 171 -22.01 -10.07 -21.95
C ALA A 171 -23.48 -9.78 -21.63
N THR A 172 -23.82 -8.54 -21.28
CA THR A 172 -25.15 -8.05 -21.61
C THR A 172 -25.31 -8.30 -23.10
N ALA A 173 -26.39 -8.96 -23.50
CA ALA A 173 -26.75 -9.25 -24.88
C ALA A 173 -27.08 -7.96 -25.68
N GLU A 174 -26.38 -6.86 -25.41
CA GLU A 174 -26.54 -5.55 -26.03
C GLU A 174 -25.23 -5.14 -26.68
N ALA A 175 -24.91 -5.83 -27.79
CA ALA A 175 -24.11 -5.33 -28.92
C ALA A 175 -23.93 -6.37 -30.05
N ILE A 176 -24.68 -7.50 -30.03
CA ILE A 176 -24.72 -8.42 -31.17
C ILE A 176 -26.17 -8.76 -31.50
N TYR A 177 -26.93 -7.77 -31.96
CA TYR A 177 -28.09 -8.08 -32.80
C TYR A 177 -28.00 -7.29 -34.11
N ASN A 178 -27.59 -8.04 -35.13
CA ASN A 178 -27.84 -7.89 -36.56
C ASN A 178 -27.30 -6.63 -37.25
N PRO A 179 -26.29 -6.76 -38.14
CA PRO A 179 -26.24 -5.86 -39.28
C PRO A 179 -27.48 -6.15 -40.13
N VAL A 180 -28.47 -5.26 -40.06
CA VAL A 180 -29.52 -5.22 -41.08
C VAL A 180 -28.81 -4.86 -42.38
N LEU A 181 -28.59 -5.86 -43.22
CA LEU A 181 -28.18 -5.66 -44.60
C LEU A 181 -29.32 -4.94 -45.31
N PRO A 182 -29.11 -3.75 -45.92
CA PRO A 182 -30.14 -3.15 -46.74
C PRO A 182 -30.40 -4.07 -47.94
N SER A 183 -31.64 -4.56 -48.04
CA SER A 183 -32.12 -5.31 -49.20
C SER A 183 -32.03 -4.41 -50.44
N ALA A 184 -31.09 -4.72 -51.33
CA ALA A 184 -30.98 -4.05 -52.62
C ALA A 184 -32.19 -4.44 -53.49
N LYS A 185 -33.08 -3.47 -53.72
CA LYS A 185 -34.14 -3.56 -54.73
C LYS A 185 -33.50 -3.82 -56.10
N GLY A 186 -33.89 -4.93 -56.72
CA GLY A 186 -33.57 -5.20 -58.12
C GLY A 186 -34.21 -4.15 -59.03
N THR A 187 -33.40 -3.56 -59.90
CA THR A 187 -33.88 -2.90 -61.12
C THR A 187 -33.53 -3.77 -62.31
N SER A 188 -34.57 -4.33 -62.92
CA SER A 188 -34.51 -4.96 -64.24
C SER A 188 -34.08 -3.92 -65.27
N TYR A 189 -33.08 -4.24 -66.09
CA TYR A 189 -32.80 -3.55 -67.34
C TYR A 189 -33.01 -4.54 -68.48
N GLU A 190 -33.98 -4.22 -69.35
CA GLU A 190 -34.23 -4.90 -70.61
C GLU A 190 -33.33 -4.28 -71.70
N PRO A 191 -32.72 -5.06 -72.62
CA PRO A 191 -31.80 -4.54 -73.61
C PRO A 191 -32.54 -3.98 -74.82
N LYS A 192 -31.89 -3.03 -75.51
CA LYS A 192 -32.28 -2.55 -76.84
C LYS A 192 -31.29 -3.09 -77.87
#